data_AF-A0A060C3M2-F1
#
_entry.id   AF-A0A060C3M2-F1
#
_cell.length_a   1.000
_cell.length_b   1.000
_cell.length_c   1.000
_cell.angle_alpha   90.00
_cell.angle_beta   90.00
_cell.angle_gamma   90.00
#
_symmetry.space_group_name_H-M   'P 1'
#
loop_
_entity.id
_entity.type
_entity.pdbx_description
1 polymer ?
#
loop_
_entity_poly.entity_id
_entity_poly.type
_entity_poly.pdbx_seq_one_letter_code
_entity_poly.pdbx_strand_id
1 'polypeptide(L)'
;MRKLNNVLFTAALSVACMVCNATEKADYRVIPLPQEINFTQSEPFTLSKKTIIVYPKQNALLKRNAEFLAEYIQKSTSYKLATEPAGKKAYTKAIVLSLDKTITSQEGYTLNVTSENITN
;
A
#
# COMPACT_ATOMS: atom_id res chain seq x y z
N MET A 1 13.71 69.39 -22.14
CA MET A 1 13.00 69.16 -20.87
C MET A 1 12.64 67.68 -20.76
N ARG A 2 13.22 66.96 -19.79
CA ARG A 2 13.02 65.53 -19.50
C ARG A 2 11.64 65.29 -18.85
N LYS A 3 10.87 64.32 -19.33
CA LYS A 3 9.70 63.72 -18.65
C LYS A 3 9.69 62.21 -19.00
N LEU A 4 10.38 61.41 -18.19
CA LEU A 4 9.84 60.48 -17.20
C LEU A 4 9.22 59.20 -17.78
N ASN A 5 10.09 58.19 -17.86
CA ASN A 5 9.92 56.76 -17.61
C ASN A 5 8.56 56.32 -17.03
N ASN A 6 7.83 55.46 -17.75
CA ASN A 6 6.76 54.63 -17.20
C ASN A 6 7.14 53.14 -17.39
N VAL A 7 7.98 52.63 -16.48
CA VAL A 7 8.19 51.18 -16.32
C VAL A 7 7.00 50.64 -15.55
N LEU A 8 6.02 50.06 -16.25
CA LEU A 8 4.95 49.29 -15.64
C LEU A 8 5.54 47.99 -15.08
N PHE A 9 5.81 47.99 -13.77
CA PHE A 9 6.13 46.81 -12.99
C PHE A 9 4.88 45.93 -12.86
N THR A 10 4.71 44.95 -13.75
CA THR A 10 3.77 43.85 -13.54
C THR A 10 4.47 42.73 -12.76
N ALA A 11 4.31 42.73 -11.45
CA ALA A 11 4.71 41.62 -10.58
C ALA A 11 3.76 40.44 -10.83
N ALA A 12 4.23 39.41 -11.54
CA ALA A 12 3.54 38.14 -11.67
C ALA A 12 3.63 37.39 -10.33
N LEU A 13 2.52 37.35 -9.58
CA LEU A 13 2.39 36.57 -8.37
C LEU A 13 2.22 35.09 -8.74
N SER A 14 3.34 34.40 -9.00
CA SER A 14 3.34 32.94 -9.17
C SER A 14 3.12 32.27 -7.81
N VAL A 15 1.87 32.00 -7.47
CA VAL A 15 1.51 31.13 -6.34
C VAL A 15 1.92 29.71 -6.71
N ALA A 16 3.11 29.30 -6.27
CA ALA A 16 3.54 27.91 -6.32
C ALA A 16 2.73 27.13 -5.28
N CYS A 17 1.62 26.51 -5.70
CA CYS A 17 0.95 25.48 -4.91
C CYS A 17 1.89 24.29 -4.75
N MET A 18 2.64 24.26 -3.65
CA MET A 18 3.28 23.03 -3.16
C MET A 18 2.15 22.10 -2.71
N VAL A 19 1.72 21.20 -3.59
CA VAL A 19 0.78 20.15 -3.24
C VAL A 19 1.52 19.18 -2.33
N CYS A 20 1.28 19.25 -1.02
CA CYS A 20 1.76 18.20 -0.12
C CYS A 20 0.94 16.94 -0.42
N ASN A 21 1.57 15.94 -1.04
CA ASN A 21 0.94 14.63 -1.18
C ASN A 21 1.09 13.92 0.16
N ALA A 22 0.20 14.23 1.11
CA ALA A 22 0.13 13.50 2.37
C ALA A 22 -0.12 12.02 2.06
N THR A 23 0.80 11.15 2.47
CA THR A 23 0.63 9.70 2.35
C THR A 23 -0.12 9.22 3.57
N GLU A 24 -1.30 8.65 3.36
CA GLU A 24 -2.13 8.04 4.41
C GLU A 24 -1.36 6.89 5.08
N LYS A 25 -1.35 6.88 6.42
CA LYS A 25 -0.74 5.80 7.21
C LYS A 25 -1.83 4.85 7.70
N ALA A 26 -1.61 3.55 7.54
CA ALA A 26 -2.53 2.53 8.05
C ALA A 26 -2.55 2.53 9.58
N ASP A 27 -3.74 2.37 10.16
CA ASP A 27 -3.95 2.16 11.59
C ASP A 27 -4.29 0.69 11.84
N TYR A 28 -3.50 0.02 12.69
CA TYR A 28 -3.63 -1.41 12.97
C TYR A 28 -4.59 -1.70 14.14
N ARG A 29 -5.20 -0.67 14.74
CA ARG A 29 -6.18 -0.80 15.84
C ARG A 29 -7.57 -1.13 15.29
N VAL A 30 -7.68 -2.29 14.65
CA VAL A 30 -8.95 -2.81 14.10
C VAL A 30 -9.82 -3.43 15.21
N ILE A 31 -11.10 -3.71 14.89
CA ILE A 31 -12.04 -4.40 15.79
C ILE A 31 -12.42 -5.75 15.14
N PRO A 32 -12.27 -6.89 15.84
CA PRO A 32 -11.65 -7.02 17.17
C PRO A 32 -10.16 -6.66 17.15
N LEU A 33 -9.63 -6.23 18.29
CA LEU A 33 -8.21 -5.89 18.41
C LEU A 33 -7.36 -7.16 18.21
N PRO A 34 -6.28 -7.11 17.42
CA PRO A 34 -5.35 -8.23 17.32
C PRO A 34 -4.79 -8.63 18.68
N GLN A 35 -4.49 -9.92 18.83
CA GLN A 35 -3.94 -10.46 20.08
C GLN A 35 -2.57 -9.86 20.42
N GLU A 36 -1.75 -9.56 19.40
CA GLU A 36 -0.42 -9.00 19.54
C GLU A 36 -0.13 -8.04 18.38
N ILE A 37 0.52 -6.91 18.67
CA ILE A 37 1.00 -5.95 17.66
C ILE A 37 2.41 -5.51 18.03
N ASN A 38 3.36 -5.75 17.12
CA ASN A 38 4.76 -5.32 17.28
C ASN A 38 5.13 -4.32 16.21
N PHE A 39 5.38 -3.07 16.61
CA PHE A 39 5.83 -2.03 15.69
C PHE A 39 7.36 -2.02 15.57
N THR A 40 7.86 -1.85 14.35
CA THR A 40 9.28 -1.68 14.05
C THR A 40 9.56 -0.25 13.57
N GLN A 41 10.81 0.22 13.73
CA GLN A 41 11.25 1.51 13.19
C GLN A 41 11.82 1.39 11.76
N SER A 42 11.43 0.35 11.01
CA SER A 42 11.91 0.12 9.65
C SER A 42 11.15 0.95 8.62
N GLU A 43 11.71 1.05 7.42
CA GLU A 43 11.02 1.61 6.26
C GLU A 43 9.65 0.95 6.05
N PRO A 44 8.58 1.73 5.81
CA PRO A 44 7.23 1.21 5.65
C PRO A 44 7.05 0.54 4.28
N PHE A 45 6.03 -0.31 4.19
CA PHE A 45 5.49 -0.73 2.89
C PHE A 45 4.62 0.38 2.29
N THR A 46 4.95 0.84 1.08
CA THR A 46 4.11 1.79 0.35
C THR A 46 3.23 1.05 -0.65
N LEU A 47 1.93 1.02 -0.39
CA LEU A 47 0.93 0.48 -1.32
C LEU A 47 0.85 1.35 -2.58
N SER A 48 0.88 0.71 -3.75
CA SER A 48 0.78 1.42 -5.02
C SER A 48 -0.02 0.63 -6.05
N LYS A 49 -0.37 1.26 -7.18
CA LYS A 49 -1.00 0.59 -8.33
C LYS A 49 -0.16 -0.54 -8.93
N LYS A 50 1.15 -0.59 -8.63
CA LYS A 50 2.07 -1.63 -9.09
C LYS A 50 2.18 -2.80 -8.13
N THR A 51 1.61 -2.68 -6.91
CA THR A 51 1.59 -3.78 -5.95
C THR A 51 0.78 -4.94 -6.52
N ILE A 52 1.33 -6.14 -6.41
CA ILE A 52 0.66 -7.37 -6.81
C ILE A 52 0.28 -8.20 -5.58
N ILE A 53 -0.81 -8.95 -5.69
CA ILE A 53 -1.24 -9.90 -4.67
C ILE A 53 -0.91 -11.31 -5.18
N VAL A 54 -0.09 -12.02 -4.43
CA VAL A 54 0.42 -13.34 -4.81
C VAL A 54 -0.28 -14.41 -3.97
N TYR A 55 -0.72 -15.49 -4.61
CA TYR A 55 -1.36 -16.64 -3.94
C TYR A 55 -0.75 -17.98 -4.38
N PRO A 56 -0.86 -19.07 -3.60
CA PRO A 56 -0.30 -20.36 -4.01
C PRO A 56 -0.98 -20.95 -5.25
N LYS A 57 -0.18 -21.37 -6.26
CA LYS A 57 -0.65 -21.74 -7.61
C LYS A 57 -1.81 -22.75 -7.68
N GLN A 58 -1.91 -23.65 -6.70
CA GLN A 58 -2.92 -24.71 -6.66
C GLN A 58 -3.92 -24.54 -5.50
N ASN A 59 -4.08 -23.31 -5.00
CA ASN A 59 -5.04 -23.02 -3.94
C ASN A 59 -6.13 -22.07 -4.46
N ALA A 60 -7.25 -22.65 -4.91
CA ALA A 60 -8.37 -21.89 -5.46
C ALA A 60 -9.04 -20.98 -4.41
N LEU A 61 -9.03 -21.38 -3.13
CA LEU A 61 -9.57 -20.55 -2.05
C LEU A 61 -8.72 -19.29 -1.84
N LEU A 62 -7.39 -19.43 -1.80
CA LEU A 62 -6.50 -18.28 -1.68
C LEU A 62 -6.49 -17.41 -2.93
N LYS A 63 -6.69 -17.97 -4.12
CA LYS A 63 -6.92 -17.19 -5.34
C LYS A 63 -8.15 -16.29 -5.18
N ARG A 64 -9.27 -16.85 -4.73
CA ARG A 64 -10.49 -16.09 -4.46
C ARG A 64 -10.28 -15.03 -3.38
N ASN A 65 -9.53 -15.34 -2.33
CA ASN A 65 -9.20 -14.36 -1.28
C ASN A 65 -8.31 -13.23 -1.82
N ALA A 66 -7.35 -13.53 -2.71
CA ALA A 66 -6.54 -12.51 -3.37
C ALA A 66 -7.39 -11.58 -4.25
N GLU A 67 -8.35 -12.14 -4.99
CA GLU A 67 -9.29 -11.35 -5.81
C GLU A 67 -10.18 -10.48 -4.92
N PHE A 68 -10.72 -11.03 -3.83
CA PHE A 68 -11.50 -10.28 -2.84
C PHE A 68 -10.70 -9.14 -2.20
N LEU A 69 -9.44 -9.39 -1.84
CA LEU A 69 -8.55 -8.36 -1.30
C LEU A 69 -8.25 -7.27 -2.33
N ALA A 70 -8.04 -7.62 -3.61
CA ALA A 70 -7.85 -6.65 -4.68
C ALA A 70 -9.07 -5.72 -4.82
N GLU A 71 -10.28 -6.28 -4.78
CA GLU A 71 -11.52 -5.50 -4.81
C GLU A 71 -11.66 -4.58 -3.60
N TYR A 72 -11.32 -5.07 -2.41
CA TYR A 72 -11.37 -4.27 -1.17
C TYR A 72 -10.40 -3.09 -1.24
N ILE A 73 -9.17 -3.33 -1.69
CA ILE A 73 -8.16 -2.28 -1.89
C ILE A 73 -8.62 -1.29 -2.96
N GLN A 74 -9.24 -1.76 -4.04
CA GLN A 74 -9.77 -0.87 -5.07
C GLN A 74 -10.86 0.05 -4.50
N LYS A 75 -11.74 -0.45 -3.64
CA LYS A 75 -12.80 0.37 -3.02
C LYS A 75 -12.23 1.43 -2.09
N SER A 76 -11.15 1.14 -1.36
CA SER A 76 -10.56 2.06 -0.39
C SER A 76 -9.54 3.04 -0.99
N THR A 77 -8.85 2.66 -2.07
CA THR A 77 -7.72 3.45 -2.63
C THR A 77 -7.87 3.79 -4.12
N SER A 78 -8.88 3.25 -4.80
CA SER A 78 -9.00 3.25 -6.27
C SER A 78 -7.88 2.50 -7.01
N TYR A 79 -7.01 1.79 -6.31
CA TYR A 79 -5.95 0.98 -6.94
C TYR A 79 -6.48 -0.40 -7.31
N LYS A 80 -6.54 -0.67 -8.61
CA LYS A 80 -6.86 -2.00 -9.13
C LYS A 80 -5.57 -2.84 -9.19
N LEU A 81 -5.35 -3.66 -8.17
CA LEU A 81 -4.16 -4.52 -8.10
C LEU A 81 -4.35 -5.81 -8.92
N ALA A 82 -3.25 -6.33 -9.45
CA ALA A 82 -3.23 -7.64 -10.12
C ALA A 82 -3.11 -8.77 -9.08
N THR A 83 -3.68 -9.93 -9.41
CA THR A 83 -3.50 -11.17 -8.66
C THR A 83 -2.74 -12.19 -9.49
N GLU A 84 -1.76 -12.87 -8.89
CA GLU A 84 -0.90 -13.82 -9.61
C GLU A 84 -0.60 -15.08 -8.77
N PRO A 85 -0.51 -16.26 -9.40
CA PRO A 85 -0.04 -17.45 -8.72
C PRO A 85 1.45 -17.36 -8.39
N ALA A 86 1.83 -17.93 -7.24
CA ALA A 86 3.20 -18.00 -6.77
C ALA A 86 4.08 -18.78 -7.77
N GLY A 87 5.23 -18.19 -8.08
CA GLY A 87 6.29 -18.70 -8.95
C GLY A 87 7.57 -18.95 -8.16
N LYS A 88 8.67 -19.19 -8.88
CA LYS A 88 9.97 -19.54 -8.28
C LYS A 88 10.78 -18.35 -7.77
N LYS A 89 10.40 -17.12 -8.15
CA LYS A 89 11.14 -15.90 -7.80
C LYS A 89 10.57 -15.30 -6.51
N ALA A 90 11.43 -14.66 -5.73
CA ALA A 90 11.00 -13.81 -4.63
C ALA A 90 10.21 -12.62 -5.17
N TYR A 91 9.20 -12.20 -4.40
CA TYR A 91 8.33 -11.09 -4.74
C TYR A 91 8.72 -9.85 -3.94
N THR A 92 8.92 -8.74 -4.65
CA THR A 92 9.16 -7.42 -4.05
C THR A 92 7.97 -6.52 -4.34
N LYS A 93 7.70 -5.59 -3.41
CA LYS A 93 6.53 -4.70 -3.39
C LYS A 93 5.20 -5.43 -3.57
N ALA A 94 5.08 -6.61 -2.95
CA ALA A 94 3.93 -7.50 -3.09
C ALA A 94 3.23 -7.80 -1.76
N ILE A 95 1.96 -8.19 -1.85
CA ILE A 95 1.20 -8.81 -0.77
C ILE A 95 1.18 -10.31 -1.06
N VAL A 96 1.72 -11.12 -0.17
CA VAL A 96 1.88 -12.57 -0.37
C VAL A 96 0.97 -13.31 0.60
N LEU A 97 -0.02 -14.01 0.07
CA LEU A 97 -0.91 -14.87 0.84
C LEU A 97 -0.34 -16.27 0.94
N SER A 98 -0.32 -16.83 2.14
CA SER A 98 0.17 -18.18 2.41
C SER A 98 -0.66 -18.86 3.49
N LEU A 99 -0.32 -20.11 3.81
CA LEU A 99 -0.87 -20.83 4.95
C LEU A 99 0.28 -21.25 5.83
N ASP A 100 0.32 -20.70 7.04
CA ASP A 100 1.26 -21.12 8.05
C ASP A 100 0.72 -22.35 8.78
N LYS A 101 1.33 -23.50 8.49
CA LYS A 101 0.95 -24.80 9.10
C LYS A 101 1.36 -24.91 10.57
N THR A 102 2.15 -23.97 11.09
CA THR A 102 2.59 -23.96 12.48
C THR A 102 1.55 -23.31 13.41
N ILE A 103 0.63 -22.52 12.85
CA ILE A 103 -0.49 -21.94 13.60
C ILE A 103 -1.50 -23.05 13.90
N THR A 104 -1.72 -23.30 15.19
CA THR A 104 -2.61 -24.37 15.67
C THR A 104 -4.07 -23.92 15.80
N SER A 105 -4.31 -22.62 15.94
CA SER A 105 -5.65 -22.04 15.96
C SER A 105 -6.27 -22.09 14.55
N GLN A 106 -7.50 -22.58 14.45
CA GLN A 106 -8.20 -22.73 13.17
C GLN A 106 -8.37 -21.40 12.41
N GLU A 107 -8.50 -20.29 13.14
CA GLU A 107 -8.68 -18.94 12.59
C GLU A 107 -7.48 -18.01 12.89
N GLY A 108 -6.38 -18.57 13.40
CA GLY A 108 -5.18 -17.79 13.71
C GLY A 108 -4.49 -17.29 12.44
N TYR A 109 -3.89 -16.10 12.53
CA TYR A 109 -3.12 -15.51 11.45
C TYR A 109 -1.93 -14.71 11.98
N THR A 110 -0.95 -14.49 11.12
CA THR A 110 0.09 -13.48 11.34
C THR A 110 0.05 -12.47 10.22
N LEU A 111 0.44 -11.22 10.49
CA LEU A 111 0.59 -10.20 9.45
C LEU A 111 1.96 -9.55 9.65
N ASN A 112 2.88 -9.82 8.74
CA ASN A 112 4.20 -9.21 8.77
C ASN A 112 4.34 -8.22 7.62
N VAL A 113 4.70 -6.98 7.96
CA VAL A 113 4.80 -5.85 7.03
C VAL A 113 6.24 -5.36 7.04
N THR A 114 6.90 -5.47 5.88
CA THR A 114 8.24 -4.94 5.64
C THR A 114 8.20 -3.94 4.49
N SER A 115 9.27 -3.17 4.29
CA SER A 115 9.36 -2.30 3.11
C SER A 115 9.25 -3.06 1.79
N GLU A 116 9.58 -4.35 1.77
CA GLU A 116 9.59 -5.18 0.57
C GLU A 116 8.28 -5.94 0.34
N ASN A 117 7.62 -6.42 1.39
CA ASN A 117 6.41 -7.21 1.24
C ASN A 117 5.52 -7.19 2.47
N ILE A 118 4.26 -7.53 2.24
CA ILE A 118 3.30 -7.90 3.27
C ILE A 118 3.09 -9.41 3.16
N THR A 119 3.16 -10.13 4.27
CA THR A 119 3.00 -11.59 4.32
C THR A 119 1.92 -11.98 5.34
N ASN A 120 1.09 -12.94 4.96
CA ASN A 120 0.03 -13.53 5.79
C ASN A 120 -0.01 -15.06 5.63
#